data_AF-A0A4R6J1U0-F1
#
_entry.id   AF-A0A4R6J1U0-F1
#
_cell.length_a   1.000
_cell.length_b   1.000
_cell.length_c   1.000
_cell.angle_alpha   90.00
_cell.angle_beta   90.00
_cell.angle_gamma   90.00
#
_symmetry.space_group_name_H-M   'P 1'
#
loop_
_entity.id
_entity.type
_entity.pdbx_description
1 polymer ?
#
loop_
_entity_poly.entity_id
_entity_poly.type
_entity_poly.pdbx_seq_one_letter_code
_entity_poly.pdbx_strand_id
1 'polypeptide(L)'
;MKQYKKWFTVICIFITLIACNEKKKNNIPKGAELQHQCVQALTEVVVYDIINPPVASRMYAYSNLAYYEALCPSSKKCTSLLPVLKDFATPGTPDKNKKYDFRLSATVAFMKVAEALVFSKDSIRKSRDNILADFADIDEDVFNNSIAWGEKVASVVLERAGKDGYKLTRGMPKFSVLKETGIWQQTPPDYEEAVEPNWRYLKPLLMDSASQFKPIRPPVFNMTKGSPYYKEVMEVYEMSTSLTDEQKMIARFWDDNPFVSEHKGHLTYANKKTTPVGHWMGITGILGRQSNKNEFEIAKAYALTAAAIFDGFIATWEEKYTSKTVRPVTVIREYISSEWNPLLQTPPFPEYTSGHSVISAAAATVLSEVFGNNTAFHDTTEVKYLGLERSFSSLGAASDEVSMSRMYGGIHYRSAVMNGQKQGQEIGSYYNKIFLPE
;
A
#
# COMPACT_ATOMS: atom_id res chain seq x y z
N MET A 1 67.53 -26.98 -16.01
CA MET A 1 66.27 -26.84 -15.24
C MET A 1 65.94 -25.43 -14.71
N LYS A 2 66.62 -24.34 -15.12
CA LYS A 2 66.30 -22.96 -14.67
C LYS A 2 65.63 -22.07 -15.74
N GLN A 3 65.59 -22.47 -17.01
CA GLN A 3 65.08 -21.64 -18.12
C GLN A 3 63.60 -21.87 -18.44
N TYR A 4 63.06 -23.07 -18.15
CA TYR A 4 61.65 -23.41 -18.37
C TYR A 4 60.68 -22.84 -17.31
N LYS A 5 61.19 -22.47 -16.13
CA LYS A 5 60.35 -21.83 -15.09
C LYS A 5 59.96 -20.38 -15.40
N LYS A 6 60.77 -19.64 -16.17
CA LYS A 6 60.47 -18.24 -16.51
C LYS A 6 59.34 -18.11 -17.54
N TRP A 7 59.20 -19.06 -18.44
CA TRP A 7 58.14 -19.03 -19.46
C TRP A 7 56.77 -19.44 -18.91
N PHE A 8 56.74 -20.36 -17.94
CA PHE A 8 55.49 -20.75 -17.28
C PHE A 8 54.91 -19.62 -16.41
N THR A 9 55.76 -18.82 -15.75
CA THR A 9 55.31 -17.67 -14.95
C THR A 9 54.79 -16.52 -15.82
N VAL A 10 55.38 -16.29 -17.00
CA VAL A 10 54.92 -15.23 -17.93
C VAL A 10 53.60 -15.61 -18.62
N ILE A 11 53.39 -16.90 -18.94
CA ILE A 11 52.14 -17.39 -19.51
C ILE A 11 51.00 -17.38 -18.48
N CYS A 12 51.26 -17.73 -17.21
CA CYS A 12 50.25 -17.61 -16.15
C CYS A 12 49.88 -16.15 -15.82
N ILE A 13 50.78 -15.18 -15.98
CA ILE A 13 50.49 -13.75 -15.79
C ILE A 13 49.68 -13.17 -16.97
N PHE A 14 49.87 -13.68 -18.20
CA PHE A 14 49.06 -13.27 -19.34
C PHE A 14 47.66 -13.90 -19.35
N ILE A 15 47.49 -15.11 -18.80
CA ILE A 15 46.17 -15.77 -18.70
C ILE A 15 45.33 -15.16 -17.56
N THR A 16 45.94 -14.63 -16.49
CA THR A 16 45.19 -13.91 -15.44
C THR A 16 44.78 -12.48 -15.83
N LEU A 17 45.39 -11.89 -16.87
CA LEU A 17 45.00 -10.57 -17.40
C LEU A 17 43.85 -10.63 -18.42
N ILE A 18 43.50 -11.81 -18.94
CA ILE A 18 42.37 -12.00 -19.87
C ILE A 18 41.09 -12.43 -19.11
N ALA A 19 41.19 -12.77 -17.82
CA ALA A 19 40.08 -13.25 -17.01
C ALA A 19 39.26 -12.12 -16.32
N CYS A 20 39.52 -10.85 -16.60
CA CYS A 20 38.77 -9.73 -16.02
C CYS A 20 38.42 -8.69 -17.09
N ASN A 21 37.40 -8.98 -17.92
CA ASN A 21 36.42 -7.97 -18.34
C ASN A 21 35.19 -8.59 -19.02
N GLU A 22 34.57 -9.63 -18.43
CA GLU A 22 33.15 -9.80 -18.73
C GLU A 22 32.42 -8.61 -18.09
N LYS A 23 32.25 -7.53 -18.87
CA LYS A 23 31.27 -6.50 -18.55
C LYS A 23 29.99 -7.24 -18.19
N LYS A 24 29.49 -7.06 -16.96
CA LYS A 24 28.16 -7.53 -16.57
C LYS A 24 27.21 -7.11 -17.68
N LYS A 25 26.66 -8.06 -18.44
CA LYS A 25 25.69 -7.75 -19.47
C LYS A 25 24.57 -6.92 -18.85
N ASN A 26 24.23 -5.81 -19.51
CA ASN A 26 23.03 -5.02 -19.22
C ASN A 26 21.83 -5.96 -19.06
N ASN A 27 21.36 -6.10 -17.83
CA ASN A 27 20.15 -6.85 -17.49
C ASN A 27 19.05 -5.89 -17.05
N ILE A 28 18.97 -4.70 -17.67
CA ILE A 28 17.88 -3.75 -17.43
C ILE A 28 16.56 -4.49 -17.59
N PRO A 29 15.76 -4.64 -16.52
CA PRO A 29 14.48 -5.33 -16.60
C PRO A 29 13.59 -4.66 -17.64
N LYS A 30 12.87 -5.47 -18.43
CA LYS A 30 11.98 -4.99 -19.48
C LYS A 30 10.60 -4.66 -18.90
N GLY A 31 9.92 -3.71 -19.53
CA GLY A 31 8.55 -3.34 -19.17
C GLY A 31 8.46 -2.82 -17.74
N ALA A 32 7.36 -3.17 -17.05
CA ALA A 32 7.08 -2.68 -15.70
C ALA A 32 7.90 -3.36 -14.58
N GLU A 33 8.79 -4.31 -14.89
CA GLU A 33 9.53 -5.04 -13.86
C GLU A 33 10.43 -4.12 -13.01
N LEU A 34 10.95 -3.04 -13.59
CA LEU A 34 11.66 -1.99 -12.84
C LEU A 34 10.77 -1.34 -11.77
N GLN A 35 9.51 -1.04 -12.10
CA GLN A 35 8.57 -0.49 -11.12
C GLN A 35 8.20 -1.53 -10.06
N HIS A 36 7.99 -2.78 -10.46
CA HIS A 36 7.70 -3.87 -9.51
C HIS A 36 8.83 -4.03 -8.48
N GLN A 37 10.10 -3.94 -8.92
CA GLN A 37 11.26 -3.96 -8.02
C GLN A 37 11.29 -2.75 -7.08
N CYS A 38 10.99 -1.55 -7.57
CA CYS A 38 10.92 -0.34 -6.75
C CYS A 38 9.82 -0.46 -5.67
N VAL A 39 8.63 -0.90 -6.07
CA VAL A 39 7.50 -1.13 -5.17
C VAL A 39 7.84 -2.21 -4.14
N GLN A 40 8.45 -3.31 -4.55
CA GLN A 40 8.89 -4.38 -3.66
C GLN A 40 9.91 -3.89 -2.63
N ALA A 41 10.88 -3.07 -3.03
CA ALA A 41 11.86 -2.48 -2.13
C ALA A 41 11.19 -1.59 -1.06
N LEU A 42 10.18 -0.80 -1.45
CA LEU A 42 9.38 -0.04 -0.49
C LEU A 42 8.56 -0.95 0.43
N THR A 43 7.93 -2.00 -0.10
CA THR A 43 7.17 -2.97 0.70
C THR A 43 8.04 -3.65 1.76
N GLU A 44 9.26 -4.04 1.41
CA GLU A 44 10.18 -4.66 2.36
C GLU A 44 10.54 -3.72 3.51
N VAL A 45 10.72 -2.43 3.22
CA VAL A 45 10.97 -1.41 4.26
C VAL A 45 9.71 -1.16 5.10
N VAL A 46 8.53 -1.06 4.49
CA VAL A 46 7.24 -0.90 5.19
C VAL A 46 7.02 -2.04 6.19
N VAL A 47 7.30 -3.29 5.79
CA VAL A 47 7.22 -4.47 6.66
C VAL A 47 8.31 -4.44 7.73
N TYR A 48 9.54 -4.09 7.35
CA TYR A 48 10.67 -4.07 8.28
C TYR A 48 10.49 -3.03 9.40
N ASP A 49 10.06 -1.81 9.04
CA ASP A 49 9.83 -0.67 9.92
C ASP A 49 8.48 -0.73 10.66
N ILE A 50 7.64 -1.73 10.39
CA ILE A 50 6.31 -1.90 11.00
C ILE A 50 5.45 -0.64 10.80
N ILE A 51 5.40 -0.16 9.56
CA ILE A 51 4.66 1.06 9.23
C ILE A 51 3.15 0.78 9.26
N ASN A 52 2.41 1.61 9.98
CA ASN A 52 0.95 1.49 10.03
C ASN A 52 0.28 1.76 8.67
N PRO A 53 -0.90 1.17 8.38
CA PRO A 53 -1.49 1.22 7.04
C PRO A 53 -1.75 2.62 6.46
N PRO A 54 -2.29 3.61 7.20
CA PRO A 54 -2.43 4.97 6.69
C PRO A 54 -1.09 5.57 6.26
N VAL A 55 -0.06 5.46 7.09
CA VAL A 55 1.28 5.99 6.76
C VAL A 55 1.88 5.29 5.54
N ALA A 56 1.72 3.97 5.44
CA ALA A 56 2.16 3.21 4.26
C ALA A 56 1.47 3.73 2.99
N SER A 57 0.15 3.99 3.01
CA SER A 57 -0.59 4.51 1.85
C SER A 57 0.00 5.81 1.30
N ARG A 58 0.43 6.70 2.20
CA ARG A 58 1.11 7.95 1.85
C ARG A 58 2.43 7.69 1.11
N MET A 59 3.23 6.74 1.60
CA MET A 59 4.52 6.39 0.99
C MET A 59 4.33 5.84 -0.43
N TYR A 60 3.39 4.91 -0.63
CA TYR A 60 3.12 4.33 -1.94
C TYR A 60 2.53 5.34 -2.92
N ALA A 61 1.60 6.20 -2.47
CA ALA A 61 0.96 7.18 -3.34
C ALA A 61 1.97 8.16 -3.94
N TYR A 62 2.77 8.83 -3.10
CA TYR A 62 3.76 9.79 -3.60
C TYR A 62 4.87 9.12 -4.42
N SER A 63 5.35 7.93 -4.02
CA SER A 63 6.43 7.26 -4.75
C SER A 63 5.99 6.80 -6.14
N ASN A 64 4.77 6.24 -6.27
CA ASN A 64 4.24 5.82 -7.57
C ASN A 64 3.83 7.01 -8.46
N LEU A 65 3.31 8.11 -7.88
CA LEU A 65 3.11 9.35 -8.63
C LEU A 65 4.44 9.86 -9.22
N ALA A 66 5.52 9.87 -8.42
CA ALA A 66 6.83 10.30 -8.91
C ALA A 66 7.36 9.40 -10.03
N TYR A 67 7.19 8.08 -9.92
CA TYR A 67 7.55 7.14 -10.98
C TYR A 67 6.81 7.44 -12.28
N TYR A 68 5.48 7.56 -12.20
CA TYR A 68 4.62 7.82 -13.36
C TYR A 68 4.98 9.14 -14.05
N GLU A 69 5.13 10.22 -13.29
CA GLU A 69 5.42 11.56 -13.83
C GLU A 69 6.82 11.64 -14.47
N ALA A 70 7.80 10.93 -13.92
CA ALA A 70 9.13 10.88 -14.50
C ALA A 70 9.21 9.98 -15.74
N LEU A 71 8.39 8.93 -15.81
CA LEU A 71 8.27 8.07 -16.99
C LEU A 71 7.49 8.76 -18.12
N CYS A 72 6.51 9.60 -17.78
CA CYS A 72 5.55 10.22 -18.67
C CYS A 72 6.11 10.71 -20.03
N PRO A 73 7.26 11.40 -20.10
CA PRO A 73 7.79 11.88 -21.38
C PRO A 73 8.21 10.78 -22.37
N SER A 74 8.30 9.51 -21.93
CA SER A 74 8.56 8.36 -22.81
C SER A 74 7.40 8.04 -23.77
N SER A 75 6.20 8.54 -23.48
CA SER A 75 4.99 8.22 -24.23
C SER A 75 4.26 9.49 -24.69
N LYS A 76 4.01 9.61 -25.99
CA LYS A 76 3.17 10.68 -26.56
C LYS A 76 1.72 10.65 -26.07
N LYS A 77 1.27 9.53 -25.52
CA LYS A 77 -0.06 9.35 -24.95
C LYS A 77 -0.12 9.72 -23.47
N CYS A 78 1.00 10.08 -22.85
CA CYS A 78 1.00 10.44 -21.45
C CYS A 78 0.36 11.80 -21.21
N THR A 79 -0.48 11.85 -20.17
CA THR A 79 -0.98 13.10 -19.59
C THR A 79 -0.59 13.10 -18.11
N SER A 80 0.13 14.14 -17.68
CA SER A 80 0.49 14.33 -16.28
C SER A 80 -0.77 14.36 -15.40
N LEU A 81 -0.73 13.67 -14.26
CA LEU A 81 -1.79 13.66 -13.25
C LEU A 81 -1.70 14.90 -12.36
N LEU A 82 -0.50 15.47 -12.19
CA LEU A 82 -0.24 16.55 -11.24
C LEU A 82 -1.09 17.81 -11.44
N PRO A 83 -1.40 18.29 -12.67
CA PRO A 83 -2.24 19.47 -12.86
C PRO A 83 -3.69 19.29 -12.38
N VAL A 84 -4.16 18.05 -12.29
CA VAL A 84 -5.53 17.73 -11.83
C VAL A 84 -5.55 17.42 -10.33
N LEU A 85 -4.46 16.84 -9.81
CA LEU A 85 -4.28 16.61 -8.38
C LEU A 85 -3.99 17.93 -7.63
N LYS A 86 -4.35 17.96 -6.35
CA LYS A 86 -4.37 19.20 -5.57
C LYS A 86 -2.98 19.63 -5.10
N ASP A 87 -2.73 20.93 -5.24
CA ASP A 87 -1.54 21.63 -4.75
C ASP A 87 -0.19 21.12 -5.31
N PHE A 88 -0.18 20.38 -6.42
CA PHE A 88 1.08 20.02 -7.08
C PHE A 88 1.55 21.13 -8.03
N ALA A 89 2.85 21.42 -8.00
CA ALA A 89 3.51 22.12 -9.09
C ALA A 89 3.71 21.17 -10.29
N THR A 90 4.12 21.72 -11.44
CA THR A 90 4.50 20.91 -12.61
C THR A 90 6.02 20.85 -12.75
N PRO A 91 6.62 19.68 -13.07
CA PRO A 91 8.07 19.57 -13.29
C PRO A 91 8.54 20.22 -14.61
N GLY A 92 7.63 20.75 -15.42
CA GLY A 92 7.89 21.23 -16.78
C GLY A 92 8.12 20.07 -17.75
N THR A 93 8.82 20.33 -18.85
CA THR A 93 9.20 19.30 -19.83
C THR A 93 10.70 19.06 -19.81
N PRO A 94 11.18 17.83 -20.11
CA PRO A 94 12.60 17.59 -20.33
C PRO A 94 13.11 18.39 -21.55
N ASP A 95 14.41 18.67 -21.58
CA ASP A 95 15.05 19.42 -22.66
C ASP A 95 15.06 18.59 -23.95
N LYS A 96 14.42 19.09 -25.00
CA LYS A 96 14.28 18.38 -26.28
C LYS A 96 15.62 18.13 -26.99
N ASN A 97 16.67 18.88 -26.64
CA ASN A 97 18.00 18.73 -27.23
C ASN A 97 18.84 17.66 -26.53
N LYS A 98 18.37 17.10 -25.42
CA LYS A 98 19.06 16.08 -24.63
C LYS A 98 18.42 14.71 -24.82
N LYS A 99 19.22 13.67 -24.61
CA LYS A 99 18.78 12.28 -24.62
C LYS A 99 18.62 11.78 -23.18
N TYR A 100 17.62 10.93 -22.98
CA TYR A 100 17.22 10.40 -21.67
C TYR A 100 16.87 8.91 -21.79
N ASP A 101 17.11 8.17 -20.72
CA ASP A 101 16.38 6.94 -20.40
C ASP A 101 15.34 7.30 -19.31
N PHE A 102 14.07 7.37 -19.73
CA PHE A 102 12.99 7.74 -18.82
C PHE A 102 12.65 6.64 -17.80
N ARG A 103 13.08 5.39 -18.02
CA ARG A 103 12.92 4.31 -17.03
C ARG A 103 13.90 4.50 -15.89
N LEU A 104 15.15 4.88 -16.21
CA LEU A 104 16.11 5.32 -15.20
C LEU A 104 15.56 6.52 -14.41
N SER A 105 15.04 7.52 -15.13
CA SER A 105 14.44 8.71 -14.51
C SER A 105 13.30 8.35 -13.54
N ALA A 106 12.42 7.44 -13.94
CA ALA A 106 11.29 6.96 -13.14
C ALA A 106 11.74 6.22 -11.86
N THR A 107 12.72 5.31 -11.99
CA THR A 107 13.34 4.62 -10.86
C THR A 107 13.96 5.61 -9.88
N VAL A 108 14.71 6.59 -10.37
CA VAL A 108 15.33 7.64 -9.54
C VAL A 108 14.27 8.44 -8.82
N ALA A 109 13.21 8.85 -9.52
CA ALA A 109 12.13 9.63 -8.94
C ALA A 109 11.43 8.86 -7.81
N PHE A 110 11.05 7.61 -8.05
CA PHE A 110 10.43 6.75 -7.04
C PHE A 110 11.33 6.58 -5.83
N MET A 111 12.58 6.13 -6.04
CA MET A 111 13.47 5.77 -4.93
C MET A 111 13.85 7.00 -4.10
N LYS A 112 13.98 8.18 -4.72
CA LYS A 112 14.20 9.45 -4.01
C LYS A 112 13.02 9.82 -3.12
N VAL A 113 11.79 9.67 -3.62
CA VAL A 113 10.57 9.93 -2.83
C VAL A 113 10.44 8.90 -1.71
N ALA A 114 10.60 7.62 -2.00
CA ALA A 114 10.57 6.56 -1.00
C ALA A 114 11.60 6.80 0.12
N GLU A 115 12.86 7.10 -0.23
CA GLU A 115 13.94 7.39 0.73
C GLU A 115 13.58 8.58 1.65
N ALA A 116 12.94 9.61 1.11
CA ALA A 116 12.56 10.79 1.88
C ALA A 116 11.42 10.51 2.87
N LEU A 117 10.59 9.48 2.62
CA LEU A 117 9.38 9.20 3.40
C LEU A 117 9.54 8.06 4.41
N VAL A 118 10.49 7.14 4.21
CA VAL A 118 10.74 6.02 5.14
C VAL A 118 11.70 6.38 6.29
N PHE A 119 11.70 5.55 7.33
CA PHE A 119 12.69 5.64 8.41
C PHE A 119 14.01 4.95 8.03
N SER A 120 13.94 3.70 7.55
CA SER A 120 15.11 2.92 7.12
C SER A 120 15.66 3.33 5.74
N LYS A 121 16.20 4.55 5.67
CA LYS A 121 16.72 5.16 4.41
C LYS A 121 17.83 4.35 3.76
N ASP A 122 18.69 3.73 4.55
CA ASP A 122 19.82 2.96 4.03
C ASP A 122 19.39 1.71 3.26
N SER A 123 18.28 1.09 3.65
CA SER A 123 17.67 -0.02 2.90
C SER A 123 17.18 0.42 1.52
N ILE A 124 16.52 1.59 1.44
CA ILE A 124 16.09 2.16 0.14
C ILE A 124 17.30 2.55 -0.71
N ARG A 125 18.33 3.19 -0.13
CA ARG A 125 19.57 3.54 -0.86
C ARG A 125 20.25 2.31 -1.43
N LYS A 126 20.39 1.25 -0.64
CA LYS A 126 20.97 0.00 -1.08
C LYS A 126 20.18 -0.61 -2.24
N SER A 127 18.86 -0.67 -2.14
CA SER A 127 18.02 -1.17 -3.24
C SER A 127 18.11 -0.28 -4.48
N ARG A 128 18.16 1.04 -4.31
CA ARG A 128 18.36 1.99 -5.40
C ARG A 128 19.68 1.72 -6.10
N ASP A 129 20.78 1.66 -5.37
CA ASP A 129 22.11 1.49 -5.94
C ASP A 129 22.23 0.14 -6.68
N ASN A 130 21.56 -0.91 -6.19
CA ASN A 130 21.45 -2.19 -6.89
C ASN A 130 20.69 -2.07 -8.22
N ILE A 131 19.53 -1.40 -8.23
CA ILE A 131 18.74 -1.21 -9.47
C ILE A 131 19.49 -0.30 -10.46
N LEU A 132 20.15 0.75 -9.97
CA LEU A 132 20.92 1.68 -10.80
C LEU A 132 22.15 1.01 -11.43
N ALA A 133 22.70 -0.04 -10.81
CA ALA A 133 23.80 -0.81 -11.38
C ALA A 133 23.42 -1.49 -12.71
N ASP A 134 22.15 -1.76 -12.97
CA ASP A 134 21.69 -2.31 -14.26
C ASP A 134 21.83 -1.31 -15.41
N PHE A 135 22.01 -0.02 -15.12
CA PHE A 135 22.18 1.06 -16.09
C PHE A 135 23.65 1.44 -16.32
N ALA A 136 24.62 0.66 -15.83
CA ALA A 136 26.04 1.04 -15.81
C ALA A 136 26.68 1.26 -17.20
N ASP A 137 26.16 0.64 -18.27
CA ASP A 137 26.70 0.78 -19.63
C ASP A 137 25.93 1.80 -20.50
N ILE A 138 24.97 2.56 -19.96
CA ILE A 138 24.34 3.64 -20.74
C ILE A 138 25.32 4.82 -20.88
N ASP A 139 25.16 5.59 -21.96
CA ASP A 139 25.95 6.79 -22.22
C ASP A 139 25.91 7.77 -21.03
N GLU A 140 27.06 8.33 -20.66
CA GLU A 140 27.22 9.14 -19.45
C GLU A 140 26.32 10.39 -19.46
N ASP A 141 26.19 11.06 -20.61
CA ASP A 141 25.28 12.20 -20.74
C ASP A 141 23.83 11.75 -20.61
N VAL A 142 23.45 10.62 -21.21
CA VAL A 142 22.10 10.04 -21.03
C VAL A 142 21.84 9.70 -19.57
N PHE A 143 22.79 9.09 -18.87
CA PHE A 143 22.70 8.76 -17.44
C PHE A 143 22.47 10.01 -16.59
N ASN A 144 23.35 11.00 -16.73
CA ASN A 144 23.29 12.24 -15.95
C ASN A 144 22.02 13.05 -16.23
N ASN A 145 21.60 13.13 -17.49
CA ASN A 145 20.35 13.80 -17.87
C ASN A 145 19.12 13.08 -17.28
N SER A 146 19.12 11.74 -17.24
CA SER A 146 18.03 10.94 -16.68
C SER A 146 17.92 11.07 -15.17
N ILE A 147 19.06 11.04 -14.47
CA ILE A 147 19.14 11.30 -13.03
C ILE A 147 18.57 12.68 -12.70
N ALA A 148 19.05 13.72 -13.41
CA ALA A 148 18.60 15.09 -13.20
C ALA A 148 17.09 15.27 -13.44
N TRP A 149 16.54 14.62 -14.47
CA TRP A 149 15.09 14.64 -14.72
C TRP A 149 14.31 13.94 -13.60
N GLY A 150 14.73 12.74 -13.19
CA GLY A 150 14.11 11.99 -12.08
C GLY A 150 14.12 12.77 -10.77
N GLU A 151 15.25 13.38 -10.41
CA GLU A 151 15.37 14.21 -9.19
C GLU A 151 14.50 15.48 -9.24
N LYS A 152 14.37 16.09 -10.43
CA LYS A 152 13.47 17.25 -10.62
C LYS A 152 12.02 16.87 -10.35
N VAL A 153 11.56 15.75 -10.89
CA VAL A 153 10.20 15.25 -10.66
C VAL A 153 9.98 14.88 -9.20
N ALA A 154 10.93 14.15 -8.59
CA ALA A 154 10.86 13.82 -7.16
C ALA A 154 10.75 15.07 -6.28
N SER A 155 11.48 16.14 -6.62
CA SER A 155 11.45 17.39 -5.87
C SER A 155 10.06 18.05 -5.88
N VAL A 156 9.39 18.06 -7.04
CA VAL A 156 8.01 18.56 -7.16
C VAL A 156 7.04 17.75 -6.29
N VAL A 157 7.15 16.42 -6.33
CA VAL A 157 6.30 15.53 -5.55
C VAL A 157 6.57 15.70 -4.05
N LEU A 158 7.85 15.79 -3.64
CA LEU A 158 8.24 15.98 -2.23
C LEU A 158 7.87 17.37 -1.70
N GLU A 159 7.84 18.40 -2.55
CA GLU A 159 7.37 19.72 -2.14
C GLU A 159 5.90 19.65 -1.70
N ARG A 160 5.05 18.98 -2.51
CA ARG A 160 3.64 18.77 -2.16
C ARG A 160 3.50 17.87 -0.93
N ALA A 161 4.26 16.77 -0.86
CA ALA A 161 4.26 15.89 0.30
C ALA A 161 4.69 16.63 1.57
N GLY A 162 5.63 17.58 1.49
CA GLY A 162 6.07 18.39 2.62
C GLY A 162 5.01 19.35 3.17
N LYS A 163 3.97 19.66 2.38
CA LYS A 163 2.89 20.61 2.68
C LYS A 163 1.52 19.95 2.87
N ASP A 164 1.48 18.62 3.00
CA ASP A 164 0.24 17.84 3.04
C ASP A 164 -0.40 17.70 4.43
N GLY A 165 0.18 18.32 5.45
CA GLY A 165 -0.31 18.25 6.83
C GLY A 165 0.30 17.11 7.66
N TYR A 166 1.02 16.14 7.06
CA TYR A 166 1.58 15.00 7.81
C TYR A 166 2.51 15.41 8.96
N LYS A 167 3.41 16.38 8.73
CA LYS A 167 4.31 16.89 9.79
C LYS A 167 3.53 17.56 10.93
N LEU A 168 2.44 18.26 10.63
CA LEU A 168 1.61 18.91 11.63
C LEU A 168 0.91 17.88 12.52
N THR A 169 0.40 16.79 11.92
CA THR A 169 -0.32 15.75 12.68
C THR A 169 0.57 14.99 13.65
N ARG A 170 1.91 14.99 13.48
CA ARG A 170 2.85 14.35 14.42
C ARG A 170 2.89 15.05 15.79
N GLY A 171 2.59 16.34 15.83
CA GLY A 171 2.56 17.14 17.06
C GLY A 171 1.17 17.35 17.66
N MET A 172 0.12 16.78 17.03
CA MET A 172 -1.25 16.94 17.50
C MET A 172 -1.56 16.02 18.69
N PRO A 173 -2.56 16.37 19.53
CA PRO A 173 -2.94 15.54 20.66
C PRO A 173 -3.31 14.12 20.27
N LYS A 174 -3.02 13.18 21.18
CA LYS A 174 -3.47 11.79 21.07
C LYS A 174 -5.00 11.71 21.22
N PHE A 175 -5.59 10.63 20.75
CA PHE A 175 -7.02 10.37 20.94
C PHE A 175 -7.33 10.12 22.41
N SER A 176 -8.23 10.92 22.99
CA SER A 176 -8.70 10.71 24.35
C SER A 176 -9.71 9.56 24.39
N VAL A 177 -9.38 8.52 25.15
CA VAL A 177 -10.29 7.40 25.41
C VAL A 177 -11.09 7.74 26.67
N LEU A 178 -12.39 7.97 26.51
CA LEU A 178 -13.34 8.12 27.60
C LEU A 178 -14.14 6.83 27.71
N LYS A 179 -14.37 6.33 28.93
CA LYS A 179 -15.12 5.09 29.18
C LYS A 179 -16.63 5.35 29.01
N GLU A 180 -17.03 5.68 27.79
CA GLU A 180 -18.40 5.94 27.37
C GLU A 180 -18.95 4.71 26.62
N THR A 181 -20.20 4.37 26.90
CA THR A 181 -20.87 3.24 26.25
C THR A 181 -20.97 3.44 24.74
N GLY A 182 -20.58 2.44 23.97
CA GLY A 182 -20.61 2.49 22.50
C GLY A 182 -19.44 3.23 21.84
N ILE A 183 -18.57 3.87 22.62
CA ILE A 183 -17.39 4.58 22.14
C ILE A 183 -16.15 3.66 22.22
N TRP A 184 -15.27 3.77 21.23
CA TRP A 184 -14.05 2.99 21.10
C TRP A 184 -13.13 3.16 22.31
N GLN A 185 -12.59 2.02 22.73
CA GLN A 185 -11.64 1.89 23.81
C GLN A 185 -10.48 1.04 23.30
N GLN A 186 -9.33 1.14 23.97
CA GLN A 186 -8.20 0.27 23.70
C GLN A 186 -8.60 -1.19 23.96
N THR A 187 -8.18 -2.11 23.10
CA THR A 187 -8.60 -3.50 23.13
C THR A 187 -7.45 -4.43 23.55
N PRO A 188 -7.76 -5.57 24.20
CA PRO A 188 -6.74 -6.58 24.51
C PRO A 188 -6.09 -7.16 23.24
N PRO A 189 -4.89 -7.77 23.36
CA PRO A 189 -4.09 -7.91 24.59
C PRO A 189 -3.29 -6.66 24.97
N ASP A 190 -2.90 -5.84 23.99
CA ASP A 190 -1.86 -4.81 24.19
C ASP A 190 -2.40 -3.47 24.67
N TYR A 191 -3.69 -3.20 24.49
CA TYR A 191 -4.31 -1.91 24.78
C TYR A 191 -3.53 -0.75 24.15
N GLU A 192 -3.15 -0.91 22.88
CA GLU A 192 -2.36 0.08 22.14
C GLU A 192 -3.06 1.43 21.96
N GLU A 193 -2.27 2.48 21.76
CA GLU A 193 -2.79 3.81 21.47
C GLU A 193 -3.49 3.86 20.11
N ALA A 194 -4.46 4.78 19.97
CA ALA A 194 -5.20 4.95 18.74
C ALA A 194 -4.26 5.30 17.56
N VAL A 195 -4.34 4.52 16.48
CA VAL A 195 -3.50 4.72 15.30
C VAL A 195 -3.98 5.88 14.44
N GLU A 196 -3.15 6.92 14.36
CA GLU A 196 -3.33 8.04 13.43
C GLU A 196 -4.65 8.83 13.60
N PRO A 197 -5.04 9.26 14.82
CA PRO A 197 -6.35 9.91 15.06
C PRO A 197 -6.56 11.22 14.31
N ASN A 198 -5.47 11.81 13.84
CA ASN A 198 -5.41 13.08 13.15
C ASN A 198 -5.25 12.91 11.63
N TRP A 199 -5.37 11.68 11.09
CA TRP A 199 -5.15 11.39 9.66
C TRP A 199 -6.08 12.18 8.74
N ARG A 200 -7.29 12.49 9.22
CA ARG A 200 -8.30 13.31 8.52
C ARG A 200 -7.83 14.72 8.15
N TYR A 201 -6.77 15.22 8.79
CA TYR A 201 -6.23 16.55 8.51
C TYR A 201 -5.14 16.55 7.44
N LEU A 202 -4.78 15.37 6.90
CA LEU A 202 -3.95 15.35 5.70
C LEU A 202 -4.76 15.90 4.53
N LYS A 203 -4.08 16.66 3.68
CA LYS A 203 -4.66 17.17 2.43
C LYS A 203 -4.84 16.01 1.44
N PRO A 204 -6.07 15.72 0.99
CA PRO A 204 -6.29 14.72 -0.06
C PRO A 204 -5.55 15.06 -1.36
N LEU A 205 -5.32 14.05 -2.18
CA LEU A 205 -4.72 14.19 -3.51
C LEU A 205 -5.76 14.67 -4.52
N LEU A 206 -6.94 14.07 -4.54
CA LEU A 206 -8.03 14.42 -5.47
C LEU A 206 -9.27 14.92 -4.72
N MET A 207 -9.62 14.31 -3.58
CA MET A 207 -10.86 14.65 -2.87
C MET A 207 -10.93 16.13 -2.42
N ASP A 208 -12.14 16.70 -2.39
CA ASP A 208 -12.47 18.05 -1.89
C ASP A 208 -12.23 18.21 -0.40
N SER A 209 -12.56 17.18 0.37
CA SER A 209 -12.32 17.15 1.80
C SER A 209 -12.25 15.70 2.26
N ALA A 210 -11.75 15.48 3.48
CA ALA A 210 -11.77 14.16 4.09
C ALA A 210 -13.19 13.58 4.22
N SER A 211 -14.22 14.43 4.27
CA SER A 211 -15.62 14.03 4.37
C SER A 211 -16.39 14.01 3.04
N GLN A 212 -15.72 14.12 1.88
CA GLN A 212 -16.41 14.14 0.57
C GLN A 212 -17.25 12.88 0.35
N PHE A 213 -16.71 11.72 0.71
CA PHE A 213 -17.38 10.41 0.61
C PHE A 213 -17.79 9.92 1.99
N LYS A 214 -18.53 10.74 2.74
CA LYS A 214 -19.01 10.37 4.07
C LYS A 214 -20.07 9.26 3.96
N PRO A 215 -19.89 8.12 4.64
CA PRO A 215 -20.86 7.03 4.59
C PRO A 215 -22.12 7.37 5.39
N ILE A 216 -23.15 6.54 5.24
CA ILE A 216 -24.31 6.56 6.17
C ILE A 216 -23.83 6.33 7.61
N ARG A 217 -24.57 6.81 8.61
CA ARG A 217 -24.17 6.57 10.01
C ARG A 217 -24.27 5.08 10.37
N PRO A 218 -23.40 4.58 11.26
CA PRO A 218 -23.55 3.23 11.80
C PRO A 218 -24.83 3.10 12.63
N PRO A 219 -25.34 1.87 12.83
CA PRO A 219 -26.39 1.63 13.81
C PRO A 219 -26.02 2.21 15.18
N VAL A 220 -26.95 2.92 15.81
CA VAL A 220 -26.74 3.48 17.14
C VAL A 220 -26.58 2.35 18.15
N PHE A 221 -25.58 2.47 19.03
CA PHE A 221 -25.36 1.49 20.10
C PHE A 221 -26.65 1.24 20.88
N ASN A 222 -27.14 0.01 20.86
CA ASN A 222 -28.33 -0.41 21.58
C ASN A 222 -28.34 -1.93 21.73
N MET A 223 -28.07 -2.45 22.94
CA MET A 223 -28.07 -3.90 23.20
C MET A 223 -29.46 -4.48 23.53
N THR A 224 -30.54 -3.72 23.32
CA THR A 224 -31.91 -4.25 23.40
C THR A 224 -32.10 -5.31 22.31
N LYS A 225 -32.56 -6.50 22.70
CA LYS A 225 -32.79 -7.63 21.79
C LYS A 225 -33.65 -7.19 20.59
N GLY A 226 -33.14 -7.42 19.39
CA GLY A 226 -33.82 -7.10 18.13
C GLY A 226 -33.54 -5.69 17.56
N SER A 227 -32.81 -4.83 18.28
CA SER A 227 -32.32 -3.57 17.71
C SER A 227 -31.37 -3.84 16.52
N PRO A 228 -31.19 -2.88 15.59
CA PRO A 228 -30.21 -3.04 14.50
C PRO A 228 -28.79 -3.33 14.99
N TYR A 229 -28.31 -2.62 16.01
CA TYR A 229 -26.97 -2.83 16.56
C TYR A 229 -26.82 -4.20 17.23
N TYR A 230 -27.81 -4.62 18.03
CA TYR A 230 -27.82 -5.94 18.66
C TYR A 230 -27.74 -7.07 17.62
N LYS A 231 -28.45 -6.93 16.50
CA LYS A 231 -28.41 -7.93 15.40
C LYS A 231 -27.01 -8.04 14.80
N GLU A 232 -26.31 -6.93 14.57
CA GLU A 232 -24.94 -6.97 14.05
C GLU A 232 -23.95 -7.57 15.06
N VAL A 233 -24.11 -7.29 16.36
CA VAL A 233 -23.27 -7.90 17.41
C VAL A 233 -23.50 -9.41 17.46
N MET A 234 -24.75 -9.85 17.46
CA MET A 234 -25.09 -11.27 17.48
C MET A 234 -24.63 -11.98 16.21
N GLU A 235 -24.72 -11.34 15.04
CA GLU A 235 -24.22 -11.90 13.79
C GLU A 235 -22.72 -12.20 13.86
N VAL A 236 -21.91 -11.27 14.38
CA VAL A 236 -20.47 -11.50 14.56
C VAL A 236 -20.20 -12.62 15.56
N TYR A 237 -20.92 -12.62 16.69
CA TYR A 237 -20.77 -13.63 17.72
C TYR A 237 -21.15 -15.04 17.20
N GLU A 238 -22.33 -15.20 16.63
CA GLU A 238 -22.83 -16.48 16.09
C GLU A 238 -21.93 -17.00 14.97
N MET A 239 -21.50 -16.13 14.06
CA MET A 239 -20.55 -16.47 13.00
C MET A 239 -19.24 -17.01 13.59
N SER A 240 -18.69 -16.36 14.62
CA SER A 240 -17.43 -16.79 15.25
C SER A 240 -17.48 -18.19 15.87
N THR A 241 -18.66 -18.65 16.30
CA THR A 241 -18.82 -19.98 16.93
C THR A 241 -18.84 -21.14 15.95
N SER A 242 -18.98 -20.86 14.64
CA SER A 242 -19.21 -21.86 13.61
C SER A 242 -18.39 -21.66 12.34
N LEU A 243 -17.27 -20.92 12.43
CA LEU A 243 -16.37 -20.67 11.28
C LEU A 243 -15.84 -21.98 10.69
N THR A 244 -16.00 -22.12 9.38
CA THR A 244 -15.34 -23.18 8.61
C THR A 244 -13.84 -22.91 8.50
N ASP A 245 -13.06 -23.93 8.18
CA ASP A 245 -11.61 -23.75 8.01
C ASP A 245 -11.27 -22.82 6.84
N GLU A 246 -12.10 -22.82 5.79
CA GLU A 246 -11.99 -21.86 4.69
C GLU A 246 -12.21 -20.43 5.16
N GLN A 247 -13.24 -20.15 5.98
CA GLN A 247 -13.47 -18.81 6.51
C GLN A 247 -12.34 -18.34 7.43
N LYS A 248 -11.74 -19.26 8.22
CA LYS A 248 -10.55 -18.95 9.02
C LYS A 248 -9.34 -18.65 8.13
N MET A 249 -9.17 -19.38 7.03
CA MET A 249 -8.09 -19.13 6.07
C MET A 249 -8.26 -17.77 5.41
N ILE A 250 -9.48 -17.44 4.95
CA ILE A 250 -9.82 -16.13 4.38
C ILE A 250 -9.50 -14.99 5.36
N ALA A 251 -9.90 -15.13 6.63
CA ALA A 251 -9.59 -14.14 7.67
C ALA A 251 -8.08 -13.92 7.83
N ARG A 252 -7.29 -14.99 7.83
CA ARG A 252 -5.83 -14.91 7.99
C ARG A 252 -5.13 -14.35 6.76
N PHE A 253 -5.59 -14.72 5.56
CA PHE A 253 -5.03 -14.25 4.29
C PHE A 253 -5.14 -12.73 4.15
N TRP A 254 -6.30 -12.17 4.53
CA TRP A 254 -6.57 -10.74 4.44
C TRP A 254 -6.34 -10.00 5.77
N ASP A 255 -5.65 -10.59 6.75
CA ASP A 255 -5.46 -9.96 8.07
C ASP A 255 -4.67 -8.65 7.92
N ASP A 256 -3.56 -8.71 7.15
CA ASP A 256 -2.69 -7.59 6.77
C ASP A 256 -2.37 -6.63 7.93
N ASN A 257 -2.37 -7.15 9.16
CA ASN A 257 -2.03 -6.38 10.34
C ASN A 257 -0.50 -6.43 10.50
N PRO A 258 0.21 -5.30 10.29
CA PRO A 258 1.67 -5.26 10.37
C PRO A 258 2.20 -5.58 11.76
N PHE A 259 1.33 -5.54 12.79
CA PHE A 259 1.66 -5.84 14.16
C PHE A 259 0.62 -6.76 14.80
N VAL A 260 0.87 -8.07 14.75
CA VAL A 260 0.17 -9.06 15.58
C VAL A 260 1.13 -9.50 16.67
N SER A 261 0.78 -9.17 17.92
CA SER A 261 1.56 -9.56 19.09
C SER A 261 1.26 -11.01 19.46
N GLU A 262 2.30 -11.77 19.78
CA GLU A 262 2.19 -13.08 20.42
C GLU A 262 2.86 -13.01 21.79
N HIS A 263 2.10 -13.35 22.83
CA HIS A 263 2.55 -13.34 24.22
C HIS A 263 2.73 -14.78 24.71
N LYS A 264 3.98 -15.20 24.96
CA LYS A 264 4.32 -16.52 25.54
C LYS A 264 5.15 -16.34 26.82
N GLY A 265 4.48 -16.36 27.97
CA GLY A 265 5.11 -16.04 29.26
C GLY A 265 5.49 -14.56 29.32
N HIS A 266 6.76 -14.25 29.60
CA HIS A 266 7.30 -12.87 29.57
C HIS A 266 7.78 -12.42 28.18
N LEU A 267 7.72 -13.29 27.16
CA LEU A 267 8.17 -12.97 25.82
C LEU A 267 6.98 -12.47 24.99
N THR A 268 7.12 -11.26 24.46
CA THR A 268 6.26 -10.74 23.40
C THR A 268 7.07 -10.71 22.10
N TYR A 269 6.59 -11.36 21.05
CA TYR A 269 7.17 -11.24 19.70
C TYR A 269 6.07 -10.89 18.69
N ALA A 270 6.44 -10.23 17.60
CA ALA A 270 5.50 -9.80 16.57
C ALA A 270 5.80 -10.50 15.25
N ASN A 271 4.75 -11.02 14.60
CA ASN A 271 4.87 -11.52 13.23
C ASN A 271 4.81 -10.33 12.27
N LYS A 272 5.84 -10.17 11.42
CA LYS A 272 5.89 -9.11 10.41
C LYS A 272 5.09 -9.52 9.18
N LYS A 273 4.01 -8.79 8.90
CA LYS A 273 3.17 -8.97 7.71
C LYS A 273 3.17 -7.71 6.86
N THR A 274 2.71 -7.82 5.62
CA THR A 274 2.41 -6.65 4.79
C THR A 274 1.27 -5.81 5.40
N THR A 275 1.04 -4.65 4.81
CA THR A 275 -0.17 -3.85 5.06
C THR A 275 -1.16 -4.08 3.92
N PRO A 276 -2.46 -3.73 4.08
CA PRO A 276 -3.43 -3.87 3.00
C PRO A 276 -3.03 -3.09 1.75
N VAL A 277 -2.29 -1.98 1.93
CA VAL A 277 -1.74 -1.20 0.82
C VAL A 277 -0.72 -2.01 0.04
N GLY A 278 0.26 -2.59 0.75
CA GLY A 278 1.31 -3.40 0.14
C GLY A 278 0.74 -4.61 -0.61
N HIS A 279 -0.30 -5.24 -0.05
CA HIS A 279 -1.04 -6.33 -0.67
C HIS A 279 -1.63 -5.90 -2.04
N TRP A 280 -2.39 -4.80 -2.09
CA TRP A 280 -2.96 -4.28 -3.35
C TRP A 280 -1.91 -3.76 -4.34
N MET A 281 -0.76 -3.26 -3.87
CA MET A 281 0.37 -2.94 -4.73
C MET A 281 1.03 -4.20 -5.31
N GLY A 282 1.06 -5.29 -4.55
CA GLY A 282 1.47 -6.62 -5.02
C GLY A 282 0.52 -7.17 -6.08
N ILE A 283 -0.80 -7.12 -5.84
CA ILE A 283 -1.84 -7.49 -6.80
C ILE A 283 -1.70 -6.69 -8.10
N THR A 284 -1.45 -5.38 -8.00
CA THR A 284 -1.19 -4.52 -9.18
C THR A 284 0.00 -5.03 -10.00
N GLY A 285 1.03 -5.55 -9.32
CA GLY A 285 2.18 -6.17 -9.98
C GLY A 285 1.86 -7.49 -10.66
N ILE A 286 1.05 -8.34 -10.04
CA ILE A 286 0.55 -9.59 -10.63
C ILE A 286 -0.26 -9.29 -11.90
N LEU A 287 -1.22 -8.37 -11.82
CA LEU A 287 -2.03 -7.93 -12.96
C LEU A 287 -1.16 -7.34 -14.08
N GLY A 288 -0.19 -6.51 -13.72
CA GLY A 288 0.77 -5.93 -14.66
C GLY A 288 1.50 -7.01 -15.46
N ARG A 289 2.07 -8.00 -14.79
CA ARG A 289 2.82 -9.11 -15.41
C ARG A 289 1.98 -10.01 -16.30
N GLN A 290 0.72 -10.28 -15.96
CA GLN A 290 -0.15 -11.13 -16.77
C GLN A 290 -0.86 -10.37 -17.91
N SER A 291 -0.84 -9.03 -17.88
CA SER A 291 -1.49 -8.20 -18.91
C SER A 291 -0.58 -7.97 -20.13
N ASN A 292 -1.19 -7.62 -21.27
CA ASN A 292 -0.46 -7.15 -22.46
C ASN A 292 -0.23 -5.62 -22.46
N LYS A 293 -0.33 -4.97 -21.28
CA LYS A 293 -0.18 -3.52 -21.16
C LYS A 293 1.27 -3.11 -21.18
N ASN A 294 1.54 -1.93 -21.72
CA ASN A 294 2.89 -1.39 -21.72
C ASN A 294 3.28 -0.82 -20.34
N GLU A 295 4.57 -0.54 -20.15
CA GLU A 295 5.14 0.01 -18.91
C GLU A 295 4.44 1.28 -18.43
N PHE A 296 3.98 2.13 -19.37
CA PHE A 296 3.33 3.39 -19.06
C PHE A 296 1.91 3.18 -18.51
N GLU A 297 1.14 2.27 -19.12
CA GLU A 297 -0.19 1.91 -18.62
C GLU A 297 -0.12 1.28 -17.22
N ILE A 298 0.89 0.44 -16.98
CA ILE A 298 1.10 -0.19 -15.66
C ILE A 298 1.54 0.86 -14.63
N ALA A 299 2.42 1.80 -15.00
CA ALA A 299 2.79 2.91 -14.13
C ALA A 299 1.60 3.80 -13.76
N LYS A 300 0.70 4.06 -14.71
CA LYS A 300 -0.56 4.77 -14.46
C LYS A 300 -1.44 4.00 -13.48
N ALA A 301 -1.56 2.68 -13.64
CA ALA A 301 -2.32 1.81 -12.75
C ALA A 301 -1.83 1.91 -11.31
N TYR A 302 -0.53 1.78 -11.09
CA TYR A 302 0.08 1.95 -9.77
C TYR A 302 -0.18 3.33 -9.17
N ALA A 303 0.03 4.40 -9.94
CA ALA A 303 -0.14 5.76 -9.47
C ALA A 303 -1.59 6.06 -9.05
N LEU A 304 -2.56 5.69 -9.88
CA LEU A 304 -3.98 5.91 -9.60
C LEU A 304 -4.49 5.04 -8.45
N THR A 305 -4.14 3.75 -8.43
CA THR A 305 -4.54 2.84 -7.34
C THR A 305 -3.96 3.30 -6.00
N ALA A 306 -2.67 3.65 -5.95
CA ALA A 306 -2.05 4.12 -4.72
C ALA A 306 -2.64 5.47 -4.25
N ALA A 307 -2.94 6.39 -5.18
CA ALA A 307 -3.57 7.66 -4.86
C ALA A 307 -5.01 7.49 -4.34
N ALA A 308 -5.81 6.63 -4.99
CA ALA A 308 -7.17 6.31 -4.55
C ALA A 308 -7.19 5.65 -3.16
N ILE A 309 -6.24 4.73 -2.89
CA ILE A 309 -6.07 4.14 -1.55
C ILE A 309 -5.71 5.21 -0.52
N PHE A 310 -4.79 6.13 -0.81
CA PHE A 310 -4.41 7.20 0.13
C PHE A 310 -5.58 8.12 0.47
N ASP A 311 -6.35 8.56 -0.53
CA ASP A 311 -7.59 9.31 -0.31
C ASP A 311 -8.63 8.47 0.45
N GLY A 312 -8.73 7.17 0.16
CA GLY A 312 -9.54 6.21 0.90
C GLY A 312 -9.20 6.15 2.39
N PHE A 313 -7.91 6.12 2.73
CA PHE A 313 -7.44 6.17 4.11
C PHE A 313 -7.84 7.48 4.81
N ILE A 314 -7.72 8.63 4.12
CA ILE A 314 -8.15 9.93 4.68
C ILE A 314 -9.66 9.89 4.98
N ALA A 315 -10.48 9.41 4.05
CA ALA A 315 -11.93 9.38 4.19
C ALA A 315 -12.42 8.40 5.27
N THR A 316 -11.84 7.19 5.35
CA THR A 316 -12.24 6.22 6.38
C THR A 316 -11.71 6.59 7.77
N TRP A 317 -10.53 7.23 7.88
CA TRP A 317 -10.07 7.75 9.18
C TRP A 317 -10.91 8.94 9.66
N GLU A 318 -11.38 9.81 8.76
CA GLU A 318 -12.36 10.85 9.12
C GLU A 318 -13.61 10.23 9.77
N GLU A 319 -14.17 9.17 9.18
CA GLU A 319 -15.36 8.51 9.74
C GLU A 319 -15.04 7.76 11.06
N LYS A 320 -13.91 7.05 11.13
CA LYS A 320 -13.47 6.33 12.35
C LYS A 320 -13.39 7.23 13.57
N TYR A 321 -12.78 8.39 13.41
CA TYR A 321 -12.60 9.33 14.52
C TYR A 321 -13.77 10.31 14.69
N THR A 322 -14.77 10.25 13.80
CA THR A 322 -16.06 10.93 13.95
C THR A 322 -17.07 10.07 14.70
N SER A 323 -17.33 8.84 14.21
CA SER A 323 -18.27 7.90 14.83
C SER A 323 -17.72 7.30 16.12
N LYS A 324 -16.41 7.07 16.18
CA LYS A 324 -15.69 6.49 17.32
C LYS A 324 -16.32 5.16 17.77
N THR A 325 -16.89 4.39 16.85
CA THR A 325 -17.64 3.18 17.19
C THR A 325 -16.77 2.14 17.89
N VAL A 326 -17.29 1.56 18.97
CA VAL A 326 -16.66 0.48 19.74
C VAL A 326 -16.50 -0.81 18.92
N ARG A 327 -15.47 -1.62 19.24
CA ARG A 327 -15.16 -2.89 18.56
C ARG A 327 -16.02 -4.05 19.09
N PRO A 328 -16.24 -5.12 18.28
CA PRO A 328 -16.99 -6.30 18.71
C PRO A 328 -16.49 -6.94 20.00
N VAL A 329 -15.17 -7.06 20.19
CA VAL A 329 -14.57 -7.69 21.39
C VAL A 329 -15.00 -7.02 22.69
N THR A 330 -15.10 -5.68 22.71
CA THR A 330 -15.54 -4.96 23.91
C THR A 330 -16.98 -5.29 24.25
N VAL A 331 -17.87 -5.22 23.24
CA VAL A 331 -19.31 -5.40 23.45
C VAL A 331 -19.67 -6.85 23.71
N ILE A 332 -19.11 -7.79 22.96
CA ILE A 332 -19.38 -9.21 23.13
C ILE A 332 -18.92 -9.67 24.51
N ARG A 333 -17.73 -9.24 24.97
CA ARG A 333 -17.26 -9.58 26.32
C ARG A 333 -18.10 -8.97 27.43
N GLU A 334 -18.58 -7.75 27.24
CA GLU A 334 -19.38 -7.08 28.27
C GLU A 334 -20.81 -7.63 28.38
N TYR A 335 -21.45 -7.95 27.24
CA TYR A 335 -22.90 -8.23 27.22
C TYR A 335 -23.28 -9.67 26.85
N ILE A 336 -22.36 -10.49 26.32
CA ILE A 336 -22.69 -11.81 25.76
C ILE A 336 -21.83 -12.92 26.37
N SER A 337 -20.50 -12.83 26.25
CA SER A 337 -19.56 -13.88 26.68
C SER A 337 -18.20 -13.27 27.03
N SER A 338 -17.90 -13.17 28.33
CA SER A 338 -16.71 -12.49 28.88
C SER A 338 -15.37 -13.06 28.39
N GLU A 339 -15.34 -14.35 28.07
CA GLU A 339 -14.14 -15.05 27.61
C GLU A 339 -13.98 -15.05 26.09
N TRP A 340 -14.93 -14.47 25.36
CA TRP A 340 -14.91 -14.46 23.91
C TRP A 340 -13.71 -13.69 23.36
N ASN A 341 -13.07 -14.26 22.35
CA ASN A 341 -11.98 -13.64 21.60
C ASN A 341 -12.28 -13.69 20.10
N PRO A 342 -12.02 -12.60 19.37
CA PRO A 342 -12.05 -12.65 17.91
C PRO A 342 -10.96 -13.57 17.37
N LEU A 343 -11.15 -14.09 16.15
CA LEU A 343 -10.15 -14.90 15.47
C LEU A 343 -8.88 -14.11 15.16
N LEU A 344 -9.04 -12.85 14.76
CA LEU A 344 -7.94 -11.92 14.51
C LEU A 344 -7.79 -10.95 15.69
N GLN A 345 -6.55 -10.58 16.01
CA GLN A 345 -6.29 -9.53 16.98
C GLN A 345 -6.97 -8.22 16.51
N THR A 346 -7.68 -7.56 17.43
CA THR A 346 -8.41 -6.33 17.09
C THR A 346 -7.45 -5.17 16.86
N PRO A 347 -7.46 -4.52 15.68
CA PRO A 347 -6.56 -3.40 15.42
C PRO A 347 -6.89 -2.16 16.29
N PRO A 348 -5.88 -1.39 16.73
CA PRO A 348 -6.03 -0.31 17.71
C PRO A 348 -6.54 1.00 17.11
N PHE A 349 -7.73 0.95 16.55
CA PHE A 349 -8.47 2.11 16.03
C PHE A 349 -9.99 1.84 16.02
N PRO A 350 -10.82 2.90 16.00
CA PRO A 350 -12.28 2.77 15.98
C PRO A 350 -12.82 1.89 14.85
N GLU A 351 -14.00 1.35 15.08
CA GLU A 351 -14.56 0.27 14.26
C GLU A 351 -15.08 0.78 12.90
N TYR A 352 -15.88 1.84 12.86
CA TYR A 352 -16.64 2.20 11.66
C TYR A 352 -15.99 3.31 10.82
N THR A 353 -15.83 3.21 9.50
CA THR A 353 -16.04 2.06 8.60
C THR A 353 -14.85 1.11 8.60
N SER A 354 -14.97 -0.08 7.98
CA SER A 354 -13.85 -1.00 7.77
C SER A 354 -12.82 -0.40 6.79
N GLY A 355 -11.62 -0.09 7.29
CA GLY A 355 -10.55 0.46 6.43
C GLY A 355 -10.12 -0.50 5.32
N HIS A 356 -10.10 -1.81 5.60
CA HIS A 356 -9.86 -2.84 4.59
C HIS A 356 -10.92 -2.79 3.49
N SER A 357 -12.20 -2.70 3.86
CA SER A 357 -13.29 -2.65 2.88
C SER A 357 -13.21 -1.39 1.99
N VAL A 358 -12.89 -0.23 2.57
CA VAL A 358 -12.77 1.03 1.81
C VAL A 358 -11.62 0.98 0.81
N ILE A 359 -10.42 0.61 1.27
CA ILE A 359 -9.23 0.71 0.42
C ILE A 359 -9.19 -0.40 -0.62
N SER A 360 -9.67 -1.60 -0.28
CA SER A 360 -9.79 -2.70 -1.24
C SER A 360 -10.80 -2.40 -2.33
N ALA A 361 -11.94 -1.81 -1.96
CA ALA A 361 -12.94 -1.42 -2.95
C ALA A 361 -12.43 -0.29 -3.86
N ALA A 362 -11.75 0.72 -3.31
CA ALA A 362 -11.14 1.78 -4.12
C ALA A 362 -10.09 1.20 -5.09
N ALA A 363 -9.22 0.31 -4.59
CA ALA A 363 -8.20 -0.34 -5.41
C ALA A 363 -8.81 -1.22 -6.51
N ALA A 364 -9.75 -2.09 -6.15
CA ALA A 364 -10.45 -2.96 -7.07
C ALA A 364 -11.17 -2.16 -8.17
N THR A 365 -11.86 -1.07 -7.82
CA THR A 365 -12.56 -0.22 -8.79
C THR A 365 -11.60 0.43 -9.79
N VAL A 366 -10.46 0.95 -9.32
CA VAL A 366 -9.46 1.54 -10.23
C VAL A 366 -8.81 0.47 -11.11
N LEU A 367 -8.38 -0.63 -10.52
CA LEU A 367 -7.72 -1.72 -11.26
C LEU A 367 -8.68 -2.41 -12.23
N SER A 368 -9.97 -2.50 -11.94
CA SER A 368 -10.97 -3.08 -12.84
C SER A 368 -11.15 -2.25 -14.09
N GLU A 369 -11.09 -0.92 -13.98
CA GLU A 369 -11.13 -0.02 -15.13
C GLU A 369 -9.87 -0.18 -16.01
N VAL A 370 -8.71 -0.31 -15.37
CA VAL A 370 -7.45 -0.46 -16.10
C VAL A 370 -7.36 -1.83 -16.77
N PHE A 371 -7.56 -2.91 -16.02
CA PHE A 371 -7.25 -4.27 -16.44
C PHE A 371 -8.48 -5.06 -16.93
N GLY A 372 -9.69 -4.56 -16.73
CA GLY A 372 -10.96 -5.21 -17.07
C GLY A 372 -11.69 -5.77 -15.86
N ASN A 373 -13.02 -5.57 -15.83
CA ASN A 373 -13.89 -5.96 -14.70
C ASN A 373 -13.90 -7.47 -14.37
N ASN A 374 -13.66 -8.33 -15.36
CA ASN A 374 -13.69 -9.80 -15.22
C ASN A 374 -12.30 -10.42 -15.31
N THR A 375 -11.26 -9.67 -14.91
CA THR A 375 -9.88 -10.16 -14.96
C THR A 375 -9.61 -11.06 -13.77
N ALA A 376 -9.54 -12.36 -14.05
CA ALA A 376 -9.11 -13.36 -13.09
C ALA A 376 -7.61 -13.24 -12.80
N PHE A 377 -7.20 -13.57 -11.59
CA PHE A 377 -5.79 -13.57 -11.20
C PHE A 377 -5.55 -14.57 -10.05
N HIS A 378 -4.30 -15.00 -9.93
CA HIS A 378 -3.83 -15.82 -8.83
C HIS A 378 -2.93 -14.98 -7.93
N ASP A 379 -3.39 -14.72 -6.72
CA ASP A 379 -2.73 -13.90 -5.73
C ASP A 379 -1.70 -14.73 -4.94
N THR A 380 -0.43 -14.38 -5.15
CA THR A 380 0.73 -14.99 -4.48
C THR A 380 1.44 -14.03 -3.54
N THR A 381 0.84 -12.87 -3.25
CA THR A 381 1.50 -11.81 -2.46
C THR A 381 1.81 -12.25 -1.03
N GLU A 382 0.94 -13.06 -0.43
CA GLU A 382 1.08 -13.58 0.92
C GLU A 382 1.92 -14.86 1.04
N VAL A 383 2.42 -15.42 -0.07
CA VAL A 383 3.27 -16.62 -0.03
C VAL A 383 4.53 -16.38 0.79
N LYS A 384 5.14 -15.18 0.66
CA LYS A 384 6.35 -14.80 1.39
C LYS A 384 6.12 -14.65 2.90
N TYR A 385 4.92 -14.27 3.32
CA TYR A 385 4.63 -13.88 4.72
C TYR A 385 3.86 -14.96 5.48
N LEU A 386 2.91 -15.62 4.82
CA LEU A 386 1.99 -16.59 5.42
C LEU A 386 2.05 -17.96 4.75
N GLY A 387 2.72 -18.09 3.60
CA GLY A 387 2.70 -19.32 2.79
C GLY A 387 1.32 -19.59 2.19
N LEU A 388 0.50 -18.55 2.03
CA LEU A 388 -0.86 -18.64 1.50
C LEU A 388 -0.94 -17.96 0.12
N GLU A 389 -1.76 -18.54 -0.75
CA GLU A 389 -2.10 -18.03 -2.08
C GLU A 389 -3.59 -18.27 -2.35
N ARG A 390 -4.22 -17.43 -3.16
CA ARG A 390 -5.66 -17.52 -3.47
C ARG A 390 -5.95 -17.11 -4.91
N SER A 391 -6.97 -17.73 -5.51
CA SER A 391 -7.40 -17.39 -6.89
C SER A 391 -8.71 -16.64 -6.87
N PHE A 392 -8.80 -15.59 -7.67
CA PHE A 392 -9.99 -14.76 -7.79
C PHE A 392 -10.47 -14.68 -9.23
N SER A 393 -11.79 -14.73 -9.42
CA SER A 393 -12.43 -14.57 -10.73
C SER A 393 -12.43 -13.12 -11.21
N SER A 394 -12.35 -12.17 -10.29
CA SER A 394 -12.27 -10.74 -10.57
C SER A 394 -11.69 -9.96 -9.39
N LEU A 395 -11.31 -8.71 -9.63
CA LEU A 395 -10.91 -7.77 -8.58
C LEU A 395 -12.06 -7.43 -7.64
N GLY A 396 -13.30 -7.39 -8.16
CA GLY A 396 -14.51 -7.26 -7.35
C GLY A 396 -14.66 -8.43 -6.37
N ALA A 397 -14.48 -9.67 -6.84
CA ALA A 397 -14.55 -10.85 -5.99
C ALA A 397 -13.47 -10.85 -4.90
N ALA A 398 -12.24 -10.42 -5.20
CA ALA A 398 -11.20 -10.25 -4.20
C ALA A 398 -11.59 -9.19 -3.15
N SER A 399 -12.11 -8.03 -3.58
CA SER A 399 -12.58 -6.99 -2.66
C SER A 399 -13.74 -7.45 -1.78
N ASP A 400 -14.68 -8.23 -2.32
CA ASP A 400 -15.80 -8.81 -1.56
C ASP A 400 -15.29 -9.78 -0.49
N GLU A 401 -14.30 -10.61 -0.83
CA GLU A 401 -13.68 -11.53 0.10
C GLU A 401 -12.90 -10.80 1.20
N VAL A 402 -12.18 -9.72 0.87
CA VAL A 402 -11.53 -8.85 1.87
C VAL A 402 -12.56 -8.32 2.87
N SER A 403 -13.68 -7.80 2.37
CA SER A 403 -14.77 -7.29 3.18
C SER A 403 -15.29 -8.35 4.16
N MET A 404 -15.60 -9.54 3.67
CA MET A 404 -16.10 -10.64 4.49
C MET A 404 -15.07 -11.20 5.47
N SER A 405 -13.78 -11.17 5.11
CA SER A 405 -12.68 -11.62 5.98
C SER A 405 -12.68 -10.92 7.34
N ARG A 406 -13.14 -9.66 7.39
CA ARG A 406 -13.17 -8.86 8.62
C ARG A 406 -14.27 -9.30 9.58
N MET A 407 -15.38 -9.81 9.04
CA MET A 407 -16.44 -10.44 9.83
C MET A 407 -16.01 -11.82 10.31
N TYR A 408 -15.40 -12.63 9.44
CA TYR A 408 -14.81 -13.92 9.83
C TYR A 408 -13.72 -13.74 10.90
N GLY A 409 -12.96 -12.65 10.82
CA GLY A 409 -11.98 -12.27 11.84
C GLY A 409 -12.58 -11.83 13.18
N GLY A 410 -13.89 -11.55 13.25
CA GLY A 410 -14.57 -11.12 14.47
C GLY A 410 -14.33 -9.65 14.85
N ILE A 411 -13.84 -8.82 13.94
CA ILE A 411 -13.33 -7.47 14.28
C ILE A 411 -14.11 -6.32 13.67
N HIS A 412 -15.09 -6.60 12.81
CA HIS A 412 -15.98 -5.62 12.21
C HIS A 412 -17.43 -6.10 12.16
N TYR A 413 -18.35 -5.15 12.27
CA TYR A 413 -19.78 -5.37 12.04
C TYR A 413 -20.13 -5.32 10.55
N ARG A 414 -21.30 -5.86 10.19
CA ARG A 414 -21.80 -5.88 8.81
C ARG A 414 -21.90 -4.48 8.20
N SER A 415 -22.45 -3.51 8.94
CA SER A 415 -22.55 -2.12 8.49
C SER A 415 -21.18 -1.52 8.14
N ALA A 416 -20.14 -1.78 8.94
CA ALA A 416 -18.80 -1.23 8.70
C ALA A 416 -18.16 -1.78 7.42
N VAL A 417 -18.39 -3.06 7.14
CA VAL A 417 -17.91 -3.74 5.94
C VAL A 417 -18.66 -3.26 4.69
N MET A 418 -19.99 -3.31 4.70
CA MET A 418 -20.81 -2.97 3.53
C MET A 418 -20.73 -1.48 3.17
N ASN A 419 -20.81 -0.59 4.17
CA ASN A 419 -20.72 0.84 3.92
C ASN A 419 -19.27 1.26 3.60
N GLY A 420 -18.28 0.59 4.18
CA GLY A 420 -16.87 0.80 3.82
C GLY A 420 -16.61 0.44 2.36
N GLN A 421 -17.12 -0.71 1.90
CA GLN A 421 -17.01 -1.11 0.50
C GLN A 421 -17.65 -0.10 -0.44
N LYS A 422 -18.87 0.36 -0.13
CA LYS A 422 -19.54 1.40 -0.91
C LYS A 422 -18.73 2.71 -0.96
N GLN A 423 -18.24 3.17 0.19
CA GLN A 423 -17.39 4.36 0.29
C GLN A 423 -16.14 4.23 -0.59
N GLY A 424 -15.49 3.06 -0.58
CA GLY A 424 -14.33 2.79 -1.42
C GLY A 424 -14.65 2.78 -2.92
N GLN A 425 -15.76 2.17 -3.31
CA GLN A 425 -16.23 2.19 -4.70
C GLN A 425 -16.46 3.61 -5.20
N GLU A 426 -17.12 4.47 -4.41
CA GLU A 426 -17.35 5.88 -4.77
C GLU A 426 -16.04 6.65 -4.99
N ILE A 427 -15.03 6.41 -4.14
CA ILE A 427 -13.69 7.01 -4.29
C ILE A 427 -13.00 6.49 -5.56
N GLY A 428 -12.97 5.17 -5.77
CA GLY A 428 -12.37 4.58 -6.96
C GLY A 428 -13.03 5.06 -8.25
N SER A 429 -14.36 5.11 -8.29
CA SER A 429 -15.12 5.63 -9.43
C SER A 429 -14.86 7.11 -9.68
N TYR A 430 -14.61 7.91 -8.63
CA TYR A 430 -14.21 9.31 -8.79
C TYR A 430 -12.85 9.44 -9.48
N TYR A 431 -11.87 8.60 -9.12
CA TYR A 431 -10.59 8.52 -9.81
C TYR A 431 -10.75 8.07 -11.27
N ASN A 432 -11.56 7.04 -11.54
CA ASN A 432 -11.80 6.55 -12.90
C ASN A 432 -12.42 7.64 -13.78
N LYS A 433 -13.47 8.31 -13.29
CA LYS A 433 -14.15 9.38 -14.03
C LYS A 433 -13.20 10.51 -14.47
N ILE A 434 -12.20 10.82 -13.65
CA ILE A 434 -11.28 11.92 -13.90
C ILE A 434 -10.09 11.49 -14.77
N PHE A 435 -9.54 10.29 -14.53
CA PHE A 435 -8.26 9.88 -15.12
C PHE A 435 -8.35 8.75 -16.15
N LEU A 436 -9.46 8.03 -16.19
CA LEU A 436 -9.74 6.91 -17.09
C LEU A 436 -11.13 7.09 -17.74
N PRO A 437 -11.41 8.23 -18.41
CA PRO A 437 -12.68 8.41 -19.11
C PRO A 437 -12.79 7.46 -20.31
N GLU A 438 -14.02 7.01 -20.58
CA GLU A 438 -14.39 6.12 -21.72
C GLU A 438 -13.95 6.67 -23.09
#